data_AF-A0A165H6J9-F1
#
_entry.id   AF-A0A165H6J9-F1
#
_cell.length_a   1.000
_cell.length_b   1.000
_cell.length_c   1.000
_cell.angle_alpha   90.00
_cell.angle_beta   90.00
_cell.angle_gamma   90.00
#
_symmetry.space_group_name_H-M   'P 1'
#
loop_
_entity.id
_entity.type
_entity.pdbx_description
1 polymer ?
#
loop_
_entity_poly.entity_id
_entity_poly.type
_entity_poly.pdbx_seq_one_letter_code
_entity_poly.pdbx_strand_id
1 'polypeptide(L)'
;MSRSQFPRYTDGDVIITLAEVHTYQLHSSVLRRCSAHFRRLLIEEKATKPDETARESGVYVRYQLELADYELDGVGWVVIKSTDSMNNGTSPTADSRPEAPRLALHRFTHYDNLFRTFYHIKPALDETNLILTIRDSMGLMELAERLGSISAITECIENALLDHGQPLFQSIAVNTMAWLDLAYRLQSATIMKESLIHVIGQWNSLTSETKSQMKPDVFGVCEKKYHELNEKKREIDSEILCHYTPECFAPGQSNISPNYRVLDSTKICGWMTVAIFRETYGRAINDGLNFRAEDGGAKLYRQIASCDDLVTQPAAKRFCEQFQLTEERDCIEIQLFKLKLRLKQLVQPLLVNRSLLDVKVQPLKYLTCVQIRTDDLKFLTERRNLESRG
;
A
#
# COMPACT_ATOMS: atom_id res chain seq x y z
N MET A 1 20.38 -42.26 -14.38
CA MET A 1 21.07 -41.17 -13.64
C MET A 1 20.00 -40.25 -13.09
N SER A 2 19.83 -40.22 -11.77
CA SER A 2 18.90 -39.33 -11.08
C SER A 2 19.23 -37.88 -11.45
N ARG A 3 18.26 -37.10 -11.95
CA ARG A 3 18.48 -35.66 -12.16
C ARG A 3 18.67 -35.03 -10.78
N SER A 4 19.86 -34.48 -10.55
CA SER A 4 20.17 -33.59 -9.42
C SER A 4 19.07 -32.53 -9.30
N GLN A 5 18.37 -32.48 -8.16
CA GLN A 5 17.26 -31.55 -7.94
C GLN A 5 17.22 -31.05 -6.50
N PHE A 6 16.67 -29.86 -6.31
CA PHE A 6 16.42 -29.30 -4.98
C PHE A 6 15.67 -30.32 -4.09
N PRO A 7 16.04 -30.49 -2.80
CA PRO A 7 16.99 -29.69 -2.00
C PRO A 7 18.46 -30.19 -2.02
N ARG A 8 18.78 -31.23 -2.80
CA ARG A 8 20.11 -31.87 -2.79
C ARG A 8 20.68 -32.00 -4.20
N TYR A 9 21.51 -31.03 -4.56
CA TYR A 9 22.24 -31.04 -5.82
C TYR A 9 23.52 -31.87 -5.70
N THR A 10 23.73 -32.87 -6.56
CA THR A 10 24.92 -33.74 -6.55
C THR A 10 26.22 -32.97 -6.74
N ASP A 11 26.15 -31.84 -7.45
CA ASP A 11 27.22 -30.91 -7.77
C ASP A 11 27.31 -29.70 -6.81
N GLY A 12 26.46 -29.65 -5.78
CA GLY A 12 26.47 -28.58 -4.79
C GLY A 12 27.70 -28.64 -3.88
N ASP A 13 28.36 -27.48 -3.69
CA ASP A 13 29.58 -27.29 -2.91
C ASP A 13 29.34 -26.79 -1.47
N VAL A 14 28.07 -26.62 -1.07
CA VAL A 14 27.67 -26.21 0.27
C VAL A 14 26.66 -27.20 0.85
N ILE A 15 26.95 -27.76 2.02
CA ILE A 15 25.97 -28.48 2.83
C ILE A 15 25.46 -27.56 3.93
N ILE A 16 24.13 -27.43 4.05
CA ILE A 16 23.48 -26.69 5.13
C ILE A 16 22.62 -27.67 5.93
N THR A 17 22.92 -27.82 7.22
CA THR A 17 22.16 -28.66 8.14
C THR A 17 21.40 -27.76 9.11
N LEU A 18 20.07 -27.71 8.97
CA LEU A 18 19.20 -26.97 9.89
C LEU A 18 18.73 -27.85 11.05
N ALA A 19 18.53 -29.14 10.79
CA ALA A 19 18.22 -30.19 11.76
C ALA A 19 18.59 -31.57 11.15
N GLU A 20 18.52 -32.66 11.93
CA GLU A 20 18.85 -34.02 11.45
C GLU A 20 18.13 -34.42 10.15
N VAL A 21 16.89 -33.98 9.97
CA VAL A 21 16.06 -34.28 8.78
C VAL A 21 16.04 -33.16 7.74
N HIS A 22 16.57 -31.97 8.06
CA HIS A 22 16.56 -30.79 7.17
C HIS A 22 17.98 -30.46 6.72
N THR A 23 18.46 -31.21 5.73
CA THR A 23 19.79 -31.04 5.13
C THR A 23 19.69 -30.70 3.64
N TYR A 24 20.36 -29.62 3.26
CA TYR A 24 20.40 -29.09 1.90
C TYR A 24 21.80 -29.23 1.33
N GLN A 25 21.92 -29.55 0.04
CA GLN A 25 23.18 -29.50 -0.71
C GLN A 25 23.01 -28.52 -1.87
N LEU A 26 23.62 -27.36 -1.75
CA LEU A 26 23.39 -26.17 -2.58
C LEU A 26 24.72 -25.62 -3.13
N HIS A 27 24.64 -24.65 -4.04
CA HIS A 27 25.76 -23.99 -4.68
C HIS A 27 26.12 -22.66 -4.00
N SER A 28 27.39 -22.50 -3.62
CA SER A 28 27.94 -21.29 -3.02
C SER A 28 27.79 -20.08 -3.93
N SER A 29 27.88 -20.26 -5.26
CA SER A 29 27.69 -19.19 -6.23
C SER A 29 26.28 -18.60 -6.17
N VAL A 30 25.26 -19.45 -6.05
CA VAL A 30 23.85 -19.05 -5.92
C VAL A 30 23.61 -18.36 -4.58
N LEU A 31 24.06 -18.96 -3.48
CA LEU A 31 23.90 -18.40 -2.13
C LEU A 31 24.53 -17.01 -2.00
N ARG A 32 25.77 -16.83 -2.48
CA ARG A 32 26.50 -15.54 -2.43
C ARG A 32 25.87 -14.45 -3.29
N ARG A 33 25.23 -14.84 -4.40
CA ARG A 33 24.52 -13.92 -5.29
C ARG A 33 23.25 -13.40 -4.63
N CYS A 34 22.52 -14.27 -3.94
CA CYS A 34 21.19 -13.95 -3.40
C CYS A 34 21.20 -13.40 -1.97
N SER A 35 22.30 -13.53 -1.23
CA SER A 35 22.38 -13.13 0.18
C SER A 35 23.73 -12.51 0.54
N ALA A 36 23.69 -11.31 1.13
CA ALA A 36 24.87 -10.63 1.66
C ALA A 36 25.51 -11.40 2.83
N HIS A 37 24.71 -12.12 3.64
CA HIS A 37 25.23 -13.00 4.69
C HIS A 37 26.08 -14.13 4.10
N PHE A 38 25.53 -14.90 3.15
CA PHE A 38 26.28 -15.99 2.52
C PHE A 38 27.50 -15.48 1.73
N ARG A 39 27.45 -14.27 1.18
CA ARG A 39 28.61 -13.61 0.55
C ARG A 39 29.78 -13.42 1.51
N ARG A 40 29.51 -13.00 2.75
CA ARG A 40 30.52 -12.85 3.81
C ARG A 40 30.96 -14.18 4.40
N LEU A 41 30.07 -15.16 4.42
CA LEU A 41 30.32 -16.46 5.02
C LEU A 41 31.17 -17.35 4.10
N LEU A 42 30.80 -17.46 2.82
CA LEU A 42 31.36 -18.41 1.84
C LEU A 42 32.59 -17.83 1.12
N ILE A 43 33.62 -17.51 1.88
CA ILE A 43 34.92 -17.02 1.40
C ILE A 43 35.93 -18.17 1.28
N GLU A 44 36.87 -18.04 0.34
CA GLU A 44 37.87 -19.07 0.03
C GLU A 44 38.72 -19.46 1.25
N GLU A 45 39.00 -18.51 2.15
CA GLU A 45 39.77 -18.74 3.38
C GLU A 45 39.11 -19.75 4.32
N LYS A 46 37.78 -19.90 4.24
CA LYS A 46 37.00 -20.83 5.06
C LYS A 46 36.55 -22.07 4.30
N ALA A 47 37.04 -22.26 3.07
CA ALA A 47 36.70 -23.41 2.25
C ALA A 47 37.54 -24.63 2.65
N THR A 48 36.90 -25.76 2.88
CA THR A 48 37.58 -27.05 2.95
C THR A 48 38.11 -27.41 1.57
N LYS A 49 39.38 -27.83 1.49
CA LYS A 49 39.99 -28.32 0.25
C LYS A 49 39.78 -29.82 0.16
N PRO A 50 38.85 -30.31 -0.70
CA PRO A 50 38.67 -31.75 -0.87
C PRO A 50 39.93 -32.37 -1.46
N ASP A 51 40.34 -33.51 -0.90
CA ASP A 51 41.52 -34.27 -1.34
C ASP A 51 41.32 -34.84 -2.77
N GLU A 52 42.39 -35.21 -3.48
CA GLU A 52 42.31 -35.67 -4.89
C GLU A 52 41.35 -36.87 -5.05
N THR A 53 41.37 -37.79 -4.10
CA THR A 53 40.49 -38.97 -4.03
C THR A 53 39.01 -38.61 -3.81
N ALA A 54 38.73 -37.51 -3.10
CA ALA A 54 37.38 -37.02 -2.87
C ALA A 54 36.80 -36.37 -4.13
N ARG A 55 37.64 -35.69 -4.94
CA ARG A 55 37.24 -35.15 -6.25
C ARG A 55 36.95 -36.26 -7.25
N GLU A 56 37.77 -37.32 -7.27
CA GLU A 56 37.54 -38.50 -8.11
C GLU A 56 36.25 -39.26 -7.73
N SER A 57 35.83 -39.16 -6.47
CA SER A 57 34.58 -39.73 -5.96
C SER A 57 33.35 -38.84 -6.14
N GLY A 58 33.49 -37.67 -6.79
CA GLY A 58 32.40 -36.72 -7.02
C GLY A 58 31.95 -35.95 -5.77
N VAL A 59 32.82 -35.79 -4.76
CA VAL A 59 32.55 -34.98 -3.57
C VAL A 59 32.99 -33.54 -3.84
N TYR A 60 32.01 -32.67 -4.09
CA TYR A 60 32.23 -31.24 -4.38
C TYR A 60 32.10 -30.34 -3.16
N VAL A 61 31.82 -30.89 -1.98
CA VAL A 61 31.51 -30.11 -0.77
C VAL A 61 32.75 -29.36 -0.27
N ARG A 62 32.64 -28.04 -0.24
CA ARG A 62 33.68 -27.10 0.22
C ARG A 62 33.29 -26.38 1.50
N TYR A 63 31.99 -26.29 1.79
CA TYR A 63 31.49 -25.59 2.96
C TYR A 63 30.45 -26.45 3.67
N GLN A 64 30.56 -26.55 5.00
CA GLN A 64 29.54 -27.14 5.86
C GLN A 64 29.02 -26.07 6.81
N LEU A 65 27.72 -25.82 6.74
CA LEU A 65 27.03 -24.82 7.53
C LEU A 65 26.03 -25.50 8.46
N GLU A 66 25.94 -24.98 9.68
CA GLU A 66 24.97 -25.41 10.67
C GLU A 66 24.23 -24.18 11.20
N LEU A 67 22.99 -24.39 11.65
CA LEU A 67 22.23 -23.34 12.33
C LEU A 67 22.81 -23.16 13.74
N ALA A 68 23.54 -22.07 13.97
CA ALA A 68 24.08 -21.67 15.27
C ALA A 68 23.19 -20.61 15.94
N ASP A 69 23.21 -20.66 17.27
CA ASP A 69 22.50 -19.82 18.24
C ASP A 69 20.96 -19.81 18.21
N TYR A 70 20.45 -20.27 19.35
CA TYR A 70 19.07 -20.25 19.82
C TYR A 70 18.80 -18.94 20.55
N GLU A 71 18.88 -17.80 19.87
CA GLU A 71 18.39 -16.57 20.50
C GLU A 71 16.85 -16.63 20.60
N LEU A 72 16.33 -16.12 21.72
CA LEU A 72 14.90 -16.05 22.09
C LEU A 72 14.01 -15.39 21.02
N ASP A 73 14.61 -14.76 20.01
CA ASP A 73 13.97 -13.96 18.96
C ASP A 73 13.71 -14.74 17.65
N GLY A 74 13.68 -16.08 17.69
CA GLY A 74 12.89 -16.89 16.77
C GLY A 74 13.52 -17.31 15.42
N VAL A 75 14.60 -16.69 14.95
CA VAL A 75 15.23 -17.00 13.65
C VAL A 75 16.74 -17.15 13.82
N GLY A 76 17.23 -18.37 14.13
CA GLY A 76 18.66 -18.67 14.34
C GLY A 76 19.55 -18.39 13.12
N TRP A 77 20.87 -18.39 13.30
CA TRP A 77 21.86 -18.01 12.28
C TRP A 77 22.47 -19.20 11.56
N VAL A 78 22.64 -19.15 10.24
CA VAL A 78 23.47 -20.15 9.56
C VAL A 78 24.94 -19.73 9.64
N VAL A 79 25.76 -20.55 10.30
CA VAL A 79 27.19 -20.31 10.56
C VAL A 79 28.02 -21.49 10.01
N ILE A 80 29.29 -21.24 9.67
CA ILE A 80 30.20 -22.31 9.27
C ILE A 80 30.49 -23.23 10.45
N LYS A 81 30.37 -24.53 10.22
CA LYS A 81 30.85 -25.53 11.16
C LYS A 81 32.38 -25.46 11.21
N SER A 82 32.95 -24.99 12.32
CA SER A 82 34.41 -24.98 12.47
C SER A 82 34.95 -26.42 12.39
N THR A 83 35.89 -26.67 11.49
CA THR A 83 36.58 -27.95 11.33
C THR A 83 37.68 -28.19 12.37
N ASP A 84 37.62 -27.55 13.54
CA ASP A 84 38.61 -27.78 14.60
C ASP A 84 38.37 -29.06 15.43
N SER A 85 37.27 -29.78 15.21
CA SER A 85 36.92 -30.97 16.00
C SER A 85 36.80 -32.26 15.21
N MET A 86 37.59 -32.44 14.14
CA MET A 86 37.80 -33.79 13.59
C MET A 86 38.82 -34.61 14.38
N ASN A 87 39.32 -34.10 15.51
CA ASN A 87 40.27 -34.83 16.35
C ASN A 87 40.11 -34.53 17.86
N ASN A 88 38.88 -34.73 18.39
CA ASN A 88 38.64 -35.32 19.71
C ASN A 88 37.15 -35.21 20.04
N GLY A 89 36.57 -36.34 20.42
CA GLY A 89 35.21 -36.40 20.93
C GLY A 89 35.10 -35.61 22.21
N THR A 90 34.53 -34.42 22.13
CA THR A 90 33.82 -33.80 23.24
C THR A 90 32.75 -32.90 22.64
N SER A 91 31.54 -33.45 22.55
CA SER A 91 30.35 -32.66 22.22
C SER A 91 30.30 -31.46 23.18
N PRO A 92 30.22 -30.22 22.69
CA PRO A 92 29.81 -29.13 23.56
C PRO A 92 28.39 -29.47 24.00
N THR A 93 28.20 -29.58 25.30
CA THR A 93 26.90 -29.82 25.94
C THR A 93 25.91 -28.78 25.42
N ALA A 94 25.04 -29.22 24.51
CA ALA A 94 23.88 -28.48 24.10
C ALA A 94 22.98 -28.32 25.32
N ASP A 95 22.95 -27.11 25.89
CA ASP A 95 21.90 -26.69 26.81
C ASP A 95 20.57 -26.72 26.04
N SER A 96 19.97 -27.90 26.05
CA SER A 96 18.78 -28.26 25.31
C SER A 96 17.56 -27.74 26.08
N ARG A 97 17.30 -26.44 25.96
CA ARG A 97 15.94 -25.95 26.22
C ARG A 97 15.03 -26.49 25.11
N PRO A 98 13.94 -27.20 25.44
CA PRO A 98 13.01 -27.66 24.42
C PRO A 98 12.30 -26.45 23.81
N GLU A 99 12.70 -26.05 22.60
CA GLU A 99 11.87 -25.18 21.77
C GLU A 99 10.53 -25.88 21.53
N ALA A 100 9.43 -25.13 21.60
CA ALA A 100 8.12 -25.67 21.26
C ALA A 100 8.17 -26.22 19.82
N PRO A 101 7.80 -27.50 19.57
CA PRO A 101 7.99 -28.16 18.27
C PRO A 101 7.43 -27.39 17.06
N ARG A 102 6.40 -26.56 17.30
CA ARG A 102 5.77 -25.70 16.30
C ARG A 102 6.67 -24.54 15.83
N LEU A 103 7.41 -23.90 16.74
CA LEU A 103 8.29 -22.77 16.39
C LEU A 103 9.46 -23.25 15.52
N ALA A 104 10.02 -24.42 15.85
CA ALA A 104 11.06 -25.06 15.04
C ALA A 104 10.55 -25.41 13.64
N LEU A 105 9.33 -25.96 13.52
CA LEU A 105 8.75 -26.34 12.22
C LEU A 105 8.54 -25.12 11.30
N HIS A 106 7.97 -24.03 11.81
CA HIS A 106 7.77 -22.81 11.01
C HIS A 106 9.11 -22.21 10.53
N ARG A 107 10.14 -22.25 11.36
CA ARG A 107 11.49 -21.78 11.00
C ARG A 107 12.08 -22.57 9.84
N PHE A 108 11.99 -23.90 9.87
CA PHE A 108 12.49 -24.74 8.78
C PHE A 108 11.74 -24.48 7.48
N THR A 109 10.41 -24.25 7.55
CA THR A 109 9.62 -23.85 6.39
C THR A 109 10.07 -22.52 5.79
N HIS A 110 10.40 -21.51 6.61
CA HIS A 110 10.89 -20.23 6.10
C HIS A 110 12.25 -20.38 5.42
N TYR A 111 13.18 -21.17 5.97
CA TYR A 111 14.45 -21.48 5.33
C TYR A 111 14.27 -22.27 4.03
N ASP A 112 13.38 -23.26 4.00
CA ASP A 112 13.05 -24.02 2.79
C ASP A 112 12.53 -23.08 1.69
N ASN A 113 11.57 -22.22 2.04
CA ASN A 113 11.02 -21.24 1.12
C ASN A 113 12.07 -20.23 0.64
N LEU A 114 12.96 -19.77 1.52
CA LEU A 114 14.06 -18.90 1.11
C LEU A 114 14.98 -19.59 0.11
N PHE A 115 15.43 -20.82 0.39
CA PHE A 115 16.28 -21.53 -0.54
C PHE A 115 15.58 -21.85 -1.86
N ARG A 116 14.27 -22.17 -1.84
CA ARG A 116 13.49 -22.27 -3.08
C ARG A 116 13.57 -21.00 -3.92
N THR A 117 13.38 -19.83 -3.31
CA THR A 117 13.46 -18.55 -4.05
C THR A 117 14.83 -18.31 -4.69
N PHE A 118 15.92 -18.71 -4.04
CA PHE A 118 17.28 -18.59 -4.61
C PHE A 118 17.49 -19.41 -5.89
N TYR A 119 16.71 -20.48 -6.05
CA TYR A 119 16.72 -21.35 -7.22
C TYR A 119 15.54 -21.08 -8.18
N HIS A 120 14.84 -19.95 -8.00
CA HIS A 120 13.65 -19.60 -8.79
C HIS A 120 12.54 -20.68 -8.71
N ILE A 121 12.47 -21.39 -7.58
CA ILE A 121 11.41 -22.35 -7.27
C ILE A 121 10.35 -21.60 -6.46
N LYS A 122 9.07 -21.79 -6.80
CA LYS A 122 7.95 -21.17 -6.08
C LYS A 122 8.00 -21.57 -4.59
N PRO A 123 8.00 -20.62 -3.64
CA PRO A 123 7.91 -20.94 -2.22
C PRO A 123 6.53 -21.55 -1.92
N ALA A 124 6.48 -22.45 -0.93
CA ALA A 124 5.24 -23.04 -0.44
C ALA A 124 4.55 -22.06 0.52
N LEU A 125 3.96 -21.00 -0.03
CA LEU A 125 3.07 -20.07 0.69
C LEU A 125 1.62 -20.51 0.52
N ASP A 126 0.76 -20.17 1.48
CA ASP A 126 -0.67 -20.44 1.37
C ASP A 126 -1.28 -19.61 0.22
N GLU A 127 -2.08 -20.24 -0.64
CA GLU A 127 -2.73 -19.57 -1.79
C GLU A 127 -4.22 -19.30 -1.53
N THR A 128 -4.76 -19.81 -0.42
CA THR A 128 -6.20 -19.83 -0.12
C THR A 128 -6.59 -18.90 1.02
N ASN A 129 -5.70 -18.72 1.98
CA ASN A 129 -5.94 -17.97 3.20
C ASN A 129 -4.95 -16.81 3.33
N LEU A 130 -5.45 -15.60 3.10
CA LEU A 130 -4.67 -14.37 3.19
C LEU A 130 -3.97 -14.21 4.55
N ILE A 131 -4.61 -14.60 5.67
CA ILE A 131 -4.03 -14.43 7.01
C ILE A 131 -2.80 -15.32 7.17
N LEU A 132 -2.88 -16.58 6.69
CA LEU A 132 -1.74 -17.49 6.70
C LEU A 132 -0.65 -17.03 5.75
N THR A 133 -1.03 -16.54 4.56
CA THR A 133 -0.10 -15.96 3.58
C THR A 133 0.68 -14.79 4.16
N ILE A 134 0.01 -13.86 4.85
CA ILE A 134 0.64 -12.72 5.52
C ILE A 134 1.60 -13.22 6.59
N ARG A 135 1.16 -14.14 7.46
CA ARG A 135 1.99 -14.67 8.55
C ARG A 135 3.28 -15.30 8.00
N ASP A 136 3.16 -16.16 7.00
CA ASP A 136 4.29 -16.87 6.40
C ASP A 136 5.20 -15.90 5.61
N SER A 137 4.60 -14.89 4.96
CA SER A 137 5.36 -13.81 4.30
C SER A 137 6.16 -12.96 5.29
N MET A 138 5.59 -12.63 6.46
CA MET A 138 6.31 -11.88 7.49
C MET A 138 7.49 -12.67 8.04
N GLY A 139 7.31 -13.98 8.30
CA GLY A 139 8.38 -14.83 8.79
C GLY A 139 9.50 -15.04 7.75
N LEU A 140 9.14 -15.21 6.47
CA LEU A 140 10.11 -15.27 5.37
C LEU A 140 10.84 -13.93 5.18
N MET A 141 10.14 -12.81 5.31
CA MET A 141 10.73 -11.47 5.22
C MET A 141 11.70 -11.20 6.36
N GLU A 142 11.35 -11.51 7.60
CA GLU A 142 12.26 -11.36 8.74
C GLU A 142 13.55 -12.16 8.55
N LEU A 143 13.44 -13.41 8.06
CA LEU A 143 14.60 -14.23 7.74
C LEU A 143 15.45 -13.61 6.63
N ALA A 144 14.82 -13.09 5.57
CA ALA A 144 15.53 -12.47 4.46
C ALA A 144 16.16 -11.12 4.84
N GLU A 145 15.56 -10.34 5.73
CA GLU A 145 16.16 -9.11 6.27
C GLU A 145 17.45 -9.46 7.03
N ARG A 146 17.39 -10.46 7.90
CA ARG A 146 18.57 -10.94 8.66
C ARG A 146 19.69 -11.45 7.75
N LEU A 147 19.34 -12.18 6.69
CA LEU A 147 20.31 -12.74 5.74
C LEU A 147 20.73 -11.77 4.62
N GLY A 148 20.14 -10.58 4.56
CA GLY A 148 20.38 -9.59 3.50
C GLY A 148 20.01 -10.13 2.11
N SER A 149 18.79 -10.67 1.98
CA SER A 149 18.29 -11.34 0.78
C SER A 149 16.85 -10.94 0.42
N ILE A 150 16.39 -9.75 0.82
CA ILE A 150 15.02 -9.27 0.56
C ILE A 150 14.68 -9.27 -0.92
N SER A 151 15.60 -8.79 -1.77
CA SER A 151 15.41 -8.75 -3.22
C SER A 151 15.13 -10.11 -3.87
N ALA A 152 15.53 -11.22 -3.22
CA ALA A 152 15.29 -12.57 -3.74
C ALA A 152 13.86 -13.07 -3.46
N ILE A 153 13.21 -12.56 -2.41
CA ILE A 153 11.87 -12.99 -1.98
C ILE A 153 10.76 -12.01 -2.38
N THR A 154 11.10 -10.75 -2.67
CA THR A 154 10.15 -9.66 -2.94
C THR A 154 9.10 -10.05 -3.97
N GLU A 155 9.53 -10.50 -5.15
CA GLU A 155 8.64 -10.85 -6.26
C GLU A 155 7.71 -12.02 -5.90
N CYS A 156 8.23 -13.05 -5.24
CA CYS A 156 7.44 -14.22 -4.86
C CYS A 156 6.36 -13.88 -3.82
N ILE A 157 6.71 -13.08 -2.81
CA ILE A 157 5.75 -12.62 -1.80
C ILE A 157 4.74 -11.67 -2.42
N GLU A 158 5.18 -10.72 -3.24
CA GLU A 158 4.27 -9.78 -3.91
C GLU A 158 3.24 -10.52 -4.76
N ASN A 159 3.66 -11.49 -5.57
CA ASN A 159 2.75 -12.31 -6.36
C ASN A 159 1.78 -13.10 -5.47
N ALA A 160 2.29 -13.80 -4.44
CA ALA A 160 1.44 -14.58 -3.54
C ALA A 160 0.40 -13.72 -2.81
N LEU A 161 0.73 -12.48 -2.46
CA LEU A 161 -0.22 -11.54 -1.87
C LEU A 161 -1.23 -11.02 -2.90
N LEU A 162 -0.77 -10.62 -4.08
CA LEU A 162 -1.61 -10.06 -5.14
C LEU A 162 -2.60 -11.09 -5.71
N ASP A 163 -2.25 -12.38 -5.69
CA ASP A 163 -3.12 -13.49 -6.11
C ASP A 163 -4.42 -13.56 -5.27
N HIS A 164 -4.42 -13.06 -4.03
CA HIS A 164 -5.64 -12.97 -3.20
C HIS A 164 -6.63 -11.91 -3.71
N GLY A 165 -6.23 -10.97 -4.56
CA GLY A 165 -7.12 -9.98 -5.17
C GLY A 165 -7.85 -9.06 -4.17
N GLN A 166 -9.18 -9.01 -4.22
CA GLN A 166 -9.97 -8.08 -3.39
C GLN A 166 -9.76 -8.24 -1.87
N PRO A 167 -9.73 -9.46 -1.28
CA PRO A 167 -9.34 -9.67 0.10
C PRO A 167 -8.06 -8.93 0.54
N LEU A 168 -7.03 -8.90 -0.31
CA LEU A 168 -5.80 -8.14 -0.04
C LEU A 168 -6.11 -6.64 0.06
N PHE A 169 -6.75 -6.06 -0.97
CA PHE A 169 -7.02 -4.63 -1.02
C PHE A 169 -7.96 -4.16 0.10
N GLN A 170 -8.89 -5.02 0.53
CA GLN A 170 -9.72 -4.78 1.71
C GLN A 170 -8.88 -4.73 2.99
N SER A 171 -7.94 -5.68 3.15
CA SER A 171 -7.00 -5.68 4.27
C SER A 171 -6.13 -4.43 4.29
N ILE A 172 -5.67 -3.96 3.12
CA ILE A 172 -4.89 -2.71 2.98
C ILE A 172 -5.72 -1.49 3.41
N ALA A 173 -6.99 -1.42 3.01
CA ALA A 173 -7.86 -0.31 3.39
C ALA A 173 -8.18 -0.28 4.91
N VAL A 174 -8.26 -1.45 5.55
CA VAL A 174 -8.55 -1.57 6.99
C VAL A 174 -7.30 -1.31 7.84
N ASN A 175 -6.15 -1.88 7.47
CA ASN A 175 -4.91 -1.84 8.26
C ASN A 175 -3.80 -1.09 7.52
N THR A 176 -4.11 0.10 7.02
CA THR A 176 -3.25 0.80 6.05
C THR A 176 -1.81 1.04 6.53
N MET A 177 -1.62 1.43 7.80
CA MET A 177 -0.29 1.70 8.34
C MET A 177 0.61 0.46 8.40
N ALA A 178 0.05 -0.70 8.76
CA ALA A 178 0.80 -1.95 8.79
C ALA A 178 1.21 -2.38 7.37
N TRP A 179 0.30 -2.22 6.40
CA TRP A 179 0.58 -2.50 4.99
C TRP A 179 1.58 -1.52 4.37
N LEU A 180 1.56 -0.25 4.80
CA LEU A 180 2.53 0.74 4.36
C LEU A 180 3.96 0.38 4.81
N ASP A 181 4.11 -0.05 6.07
CA ASP A 181 5.39 -0.51 6.61
C ASP A 181 5.85 -1.82 5.93
N LEU A 182 4.93 -2.77 5.74
CA LEU A 182 5.22 -4.01 5.01
C LEU A 182 5.67 -3.73 3.57
N ALA A 183 4.97 -2.85 2.86
CA ALA A 183 5.32 -2.48 1.49
C ALA A 183 6.68 -1.78 1.41
N TYR A 184 7.02 -0.97 2.41
CA TYR A 184 8.32 -0.32 2.52
C TYR A 184 9.45 -1.35 2.69
N ARG A 185 9.26 -2.32 3.60
CA ARG A 185 10.24 -3.40 3.84
C ARG A 185 10.39 -4.33 2.65
N LEU A 186 9.27 -4.77 2.08
CA LEU A 186 9.24 -5.64 0.90
C LEU A 186 9.74 -4.97 -0.37
N GLN A 187 9.71 -3.63 -0.41
CA GLN A 187 9.98 -2.79 -1.58
C GLN A 187 8.99 -3.02 -2.75
N SER A 188 7.76 -3.43 -2.44
CA SER A 188 6.69 -3.60 -3.43
C SER A 188 6.10 -2.23 -3.81
N ALA A 189 6.27 -1.86 -5.08
CA ALA A 189 5.68 -0.64 -5.63
C ALA A 189 4.15 -0.71 -5.67
N THR A 190 3.57 -1.89 -5.93
CA THR A 190 2.13 -2.09 -6.08
C THR A 190 1.41 -1.91 -4.74
N ILE A 191 1.88 -2.60 -3.70
CA ILE A 191 1.30 -2.52 -2.36
C ILE A 191 1.55 -1.12 -1.79
N MET A 192 2.75 -0.55 -1.99
CA MET A 192 3.05 0.83 -1.56
C MET A 192 2.08 1.84 -2.16
N LYS A 193 1.86 1.76 -3.48
CA LYS A 193 0.94 2.66 -4.18
C LYS A 193 -0.47 2.58 -3.62
N GLU A 194 -0.98 1.37 -3.40
CA GLU A 194 -2.31 1.15 -2.82
C GLU A 194 -2.39 1.73 -1.39
N SER A 195 -1.41 1.41 -0.53
CA SER A 195 -1.35 1.93 0.83
C SER A 195 -1.30 3.46 0.86
N LEU A 196 -0.48 4.10 0.01
CA LEU A 196 -0.38 5.57 -0.07
C LEU A 196 -1.73 6.23 -0.40
N ILE A 197 -2.49 5.67 -1.34
CA ILE A 197 -3.83 6.20 -1.70
C ILE A 197 -4.73 6.26 -0.47
N HIS A 198 -4.75 5.18 0.32
CA HIS A 198 -5.57 5.10 1.53
C HIS A 198 -5.06 6.01 2.66
N VAL A 199 -3.74 6.11 2.87
CA VAL A 199 -3.15 7.02 3.88
C VAL A 199 -3.47 8.47 3.57
N ILE A 200 -3.27 8.88 2.32
CA ILE A 200 -3.47 10.27 1.89
C ILE A 200 -4.97 10.62 1.91
N GLY A 201 -5.84 9.68 1.53
CA GLY A 201 -7.28 9.83 1.68
C GLY A 201 -7.71 10.06 3.14
N GLN A 202 -7.09 9.35 4.07
CA GLN A 202 -7.35 9.41 5.51
C GLN A 202 -6.54 10.48 6.25
N TRP A 203 -5.78 11.32 5.56
CA TRP A 203 -4.78 12.17 6.21
C TRP A 203 -5.30 13.08 7.33
N ASN A 204 -6.56 13.53 7.21
CA ASN A 204 -7.22 14.37 8.22
C ASN A 204 -7.63 13.59 9.47
N SER A 205 -7.89 12.28 9.37
CA SER A 205 -8.24 11.40 10.49
C SER A 205 -7.02 10.79 11.18
N LEU A 206 -5.82 10.92 10.59
CA LEU A 206 -4.58 10.41 11.17
C LEU A 206 -4.06 11.33 12.29
N THR A 207 -3.72 10.74 13.43
CA THR A 207 -3.10 11.45 14.56
C THR A 207 -1.65 11.86 14.22
N SER A 208 -1.14 12.88 14.93
CA SER A 208 0.26 13.31 14.80
C SER A 208 1.24 12.20 15.16
N GLU A 209 0.88 11.34 16.11
CA GLU A 209 1.69 10.18 16.50
C GLU A 209 1.81 9.17 15.36
N THR A 210 0.70 8.80 14.72
CA THR A 210 0.71 7.89 13.55
C THR A 210 1.53 8.47 12.40
N LYS A 211 1.46 9.79 12.18
CA LYS A 211 2.27 10.49 11.18
C LYS A 211 3.76 10.43 11.51
N SER A 212 4.14 10.58 12.78
CA SER A 212 5.53 10.53 13.23
C SER A 212 6.18 9.14 13.12
N GLN A 213 5.38 8.07 13.09
CA GLN A 213 5.86 6.70 12.92
C GLN A 213 6.21 6.36 11.46
N MET A 214 5.78 7.18 10.49
CA MET A 214 6.09 6.98 9.08
C MET A 214 7.58 7.18 8.81
N LYS A 215 8.12 6.40 7.86
CA LYS A 215 9.49 6.64 7.37
C LYS A 215 9.57 8.03 6.71
N PRO A 216 10.66 8.79 6.87
CA PRO A 216 10.76 10.16 6.37
C PRO A 216 10.43 10.30 4.88
N ASP A 217 10.92 9.37 4.04
CA ASP A 217 10.66 9.39 2.60
C ASP A 217 9.18 9.20 2.28
N VAL A 218 8.53 8.27 2.98
CA VAL A 218 7.10 7.97 2.83
C VAL A 218 6.26 9.16 3.32
N PHE A 219 6.63 9.74 4.47
CA PHE A 219 5.97 10.92 5.02
C PHE A 219 6.03 12.10 4.04
N GLY A 220 7.20 12.38 3.46
CA GLY A 220 7.38 13.47 2.50
C GLY A 220 6.51 13.31 1.25
N VAL A 221 6.35 12.08 0.75
CA VAL A 221 5.44 11.78 -0.37
C VAL A 221 3.99 11.99 0.03
N CYS A 222 3.58 11.46 1.19
CA CYS A 222 2.22 11.62 1.69
C CYS A 222 1.84 13.08 1.90
N GLU A 223 2.71 13.87 2.53
CA GLU A 223 2.49 15.29 2.80
C GLU A 223 2.35 16.07 1.49
N LYS A 224 3.28 15.89 0.54
CA LYS A 224 3.22 16.51 -0.78
C LYS A 224 1.92 16.19 -1.51
N LYS A 225 1.55 14.91 -1.57
CA LYS A 225 0.33 14.46 -2.28
C LYS A 225 -0.95 14.89 -1.58
N TYR A 226 -0.94 14.96 -0.26
CA TYR A 226 -2.03 15.53 0.50
C TYR A 226 -2.22 17.02 0.19
N HIS A 227 -1.15 17.79 0.09
CA HIS A 227 -1.22 19.20 -0.32
C HIS A 227 -1.78 19.36 -1.74
N GLU A 228 -1.26 18.61 -2.72
CA GLU A 228 -1.80 18.59 -4.09
C GLU A 228 -3.31 18.27 -4.12
N LEU A 229 -3.75 17.28 -3.34
CA LEU A 229 -5.16 16.92 -3.24
C LEU A 229 -5.98 18.05 -2.60
N ASN A 230 -5.47 18.68 -1.54
CA ASN A 230 -6.16 19.76 -0.85
C ASN A 230 -6.28 21.03 -1.69
N GLU A 231 -5.27 21.36 -2.50
CA GLU A 231 -5.35 22.46 -3.47
C GLU A 231 -6.48 22.20 -4.46
N LYS A 232 -6.54 21.00 -5.04
CA LYS A 232 -7.63 20.62 -5.95
C LYS A 232 -9.01 20.70 -5.29
N LYS A 233 -9.13 20.29 -4.03
CA LYS A 233 -10.40 20.43 -3.26
C LYS A 233 -10.78 21.90 -3.06
N ARG A 234 -9.80 22.76 -2.72
CA ARG A 234 -10.02 24.21 -2.56
C ARG A 234 -10.42 24.89 -3.86
N GLU A 235 -9.78 24.52 -4.97
CA GLU A 235 -10.13 25.00 -6.30
C GLU A 235 -11.58 24.64 -6.65
N ILE A 236 -11.99 23.40 -6.38
CA ILE A 236 -13.37 22.95 -6.61
C ILE A 236 -14.35 23.67 -5.67
N ASP A 237 -14.06 23.80 -4.38
CA ASP A 237 -14.89 24.58 -3.45
C ASP A 237 -15.06 26.04 -3.92
N SER A 238 -13.97 26.65 -4.43
CA SER A 238 -13.99 27.99 -5.00
C SER A 238 -14.82 28.06 -6.28
N GLU A 239 -14.66 27.10 -7.20
CA GLU A 239 -15.42 27.05 -8.45
C GLU A 239 -16.92 26.87 -8.16
N ILE A 240 -17.27 26.03 -7.18
CA ILE A 240 -18.64 25.83 -6.71
C ILE A 240 -19.25 27.15 -6.21
N LEU A 241 -18.53 27.89 -5.34
CA LEU A 241 -19.01 29.17 -4.79
C LEU A 241 -19.14 30.26 -5.86
N CYS A 242 -18.19 30.32 -6.78
CA CYS A 242 -18.16 31.29 -7.88
C CYS A 242 -19.06 30.91 -9.06
N HIS A 243 -19.71 29.74 -9.04
CA HIS A 243 -20.60 29.33 -10.12
C HIS A 243 -21.87 30.19 -10.17
N TYR A 244 -22.26 30.57 -11.38
CA TYR A 244 -23.51 31.27 -11.68
C TYR A 244 -24.25 30.52 -12.78
N THR A 245 -25.58 30.40 -12.65
CA THR A 245 -26.39 29.80 -13.71
C THR A 245 -26.42 30.71 -14.94
N PRO A 246 -26.53 30.19 -16.17
CA PRO A 246 -26.65 31.00 -17.39
C PRO A 246 -27.74 32.08 -17.32
N GLU A 247 -28.82 31.79 -16.61
CA GLU A 247 -29.97 32.66 -16.37
C GLU A 247 -29.62 33.91 -15.53
N CYS A 248 -28.49 33.91 -14.82
CA CYS A 248 -27.98 35.08 -14.10
C CYS A 248 -27.37 36.14 -15.03
N PHE A 249 -27.02 35.79 -16.26
CA PHE A 249 -26.36 36.68 -17.20
C PHE A 249 -27.36 37.42 -18.09
N ALA A 250 -27.04 38.66 -18.46
CA ALA A 250 -27.79 39.36 -19.49
C ALA A 250 -27.55 38.67 -20.85
N PRO A 251 -28.58 38.54 -21.72
CA PRO A 251 -28.35 38.08 -23.07
C PRO A 251 -27.34 38.99 -23.76
N GLY A 252 -26.39 38.39 -24.48
CA GLY A 252 -25.52 39.12 -25.41
C GLY A 252 -26.39 39.98 -26.33
N GLN A 253 -26.01 41.24 -26.46
CA GLN A 253 -26.74 42.31 -27.13
C GLN A 253 -27.56 41.86 -28.36
N SER A 254 -28.86 42.13 -28.32
CA SER A 254 -29.61 42.51 -29.52
C SER A 254 -30.68 43.54 -29.12
N ASN A 255 -30.38 44.81 -29.41
CA ASN A 255 -31.32 45.93 -29.53
C ASN A 255 -32.44 46.05 -28.46
N ILE A 256 -32.09 46.19 -27.19
CA ILE A 256 -33.07 46.55 -26.15
C ILE A 256 -32.93 48.05 -25.85
N SER A 257 -34.03 48.79 -26.03
CA SER A 257 -34.14 50.22 -25.71
C SER A 257 -33.60 50.56 -24.31
N PRO A 258 -33.05 51.76 -24.07
CA PRO A 258 -32.40 52.15 -22.80
C PRO A 258 -33.28 52.02 -21.54
N ASN A 259 -34.60 51.88 -21.70
CA ASN A 259 -35.58 51.92 -20.63
C ASN A 259 -36.28 50.58 -20.33
N TYR A 260 -35.85 49.44 -20.87
CA TYR A 260 -36.47 48.14 -20.57
C TYR A 260 -35.46 47.15 -19.98
N ARG A 261 -35.05 47.37 -18.73
CA ARG A 261 -34.46 46.32 -17.88
C ARG A 261 -35.58 45.56 -17.16
N VAL A 262 -36.47 44.90 -17.89
CA VAL A 262 -37.34 43.91 -17.24
C VAL A 262 -36.52 42.65 -17.00
N LEU A 263 -36.16 42.46 -15.74
CA LEU A 263 -35.76 41.16 -15.23
C LEU A 263 -36.98 40.25 -15.37
N ASP A 264 -36.95 39.36 -16.35
CA ASP A 264 -37.92 38.26 -16.43
C ASP A 264 -37.83 37.41 -15.16
N SER A 265 -38.95 36.84 -14.73
CA SER A 265 -39.08 36.04 -13.50
C SER A 265 -38.04 34.92 -13.44
N THR A 266 -37.72 34.30 -14.59
CA THR A 266 -36.65 33.30 -14.73
C THR A 266 -35.28 33.78 -14.23
N LYS A 267 -34.90 35.04 -14.50
CA LYS A 267 -33.62 35.60 -14.06
C LYS A 267 -33.61 35.86 -12.56
N ILE A 268 -34.73 36.34 -12.04
CA ILE A 268 -34.92 36.56 -10.61
C ILE A 268 -34.79 35.21 -9.88
N CYS A 269 -35.45 34.16 -10.37
CA CYS A 269 -35.29 32.80 -9.84
C CYS A 269 -33.83 32.33 -9.89
N GLY A 270 -33.11 32.58 -11.00
CA GLY A 270 -31.69 32.22 -11.12
C GLY A 270 -30.83 32.84 -10.00
N TRP A 271 -30.98 34.14 -9.75
CA TRP A 271 -30.27 34.81 -8.66
C TRP A 271 -30.72 34.34 -7.27
N MET A 272 -32.02 34.08 -7.06
CA MET A 272 -32.53 33.49 -5.82
C MET A 272 -31.95 32.09 -5.57
N THR A 273 -31.90 31.24 -6.60
CA THR A 273 -31.28 29.91 -6.53
C THR A 273 -29.82 29.99 -6.13
N VAL A 274 -29.04 30.91 -6.72
CA VAL A 274 -27.63 31.12 -6.34
C VAL A 274 -27.52 31.56 -4.88
N ALA A 275 -28.40 32.44 -4.40
CA ALA A 275 -28.41 32.88 -3.01
C ALA A 275 -28.72 31.72 -2.04
N ILE A 276 -29.79 30.95 -2.28
CA ILE A 276 -30.17 29.77 -1.49
C ILE A 276 -29.03 28.75 -1.47
N PHE A 277 -28.44 28.49 -2.63
CA PHE A 277 -27.34 27.54 -2.75
C PHE A 277 -26.12 27.99 -1.95
N ARG A 278 -25.68 29.23 -2.12
CA ARG A 278 -24.52 29.78 -1.40
C ARG A 278 -24.73 29.83 0.09
N GLU A 279 -25.93 30.15 0.54
CA GLU A 279 -26.26 30.07 1.97
C GLU A 279 -26.10 28.64 2.47
N THR A 280 -26.67 27.67 1.75
CA THR A 280 -26.63 26.25 2.13
C THR A 280 -25.21 25.70 2.14
N TYR A 281 -24.45 25.94 1.07
CA TYR A 281 -23.07 25.48 0.94
C TYR A 281 -22.13 26.24 1.87
N GLY A 282 -22.36 27.54 2.08
CA GLY A 282 -21.63 28.35 3.06
C GLY A 282 -21.80 27.84 4.49
N ARG A 283 -23.01 27.41 4.88
CA ARG A 283 -23.23 26.72 6.17
C ARG A 283 -22.45 25.41 6.24
N ALA A 284 -22.47 24.59 5.18
CA ALA A 284 -21.71 23.34 5.16
C ALA A 284 -20.18 23.57 5.32
N ILE A 285 -19.64 24.62 4.69
CA ILE A 285 -18.24 25.02 4.88
C ILE A 285 -17.98 25.50 6.32
N ASN A 286 -18.88 26.31 6.87
CA ASN A 286 -18.76 26.84 8.23
C ASN A 286 -18.78 25.71 9.27
N ASP A 287 -19.61 24.70 9.04
CA ASP A 287 -19.70 23.48 9.87
C ASP A 287 -18.52 22.53 9.65
N GLY A 288 -17.55 22.92 8.81
CA GLY A 288 -16.33 22.16 8.55
C GLY A 288 -16.54 20.90 7.73
N LEU A 289 -17.64 20.78 6.97
CA LEU A 289 -18.00 19.58 6.19
C LEU A 289 -17.25 19.47 4.85
N ASN A 290 -16.43 20.46 4.49
CA ASN A 290 -15.65 20.48 3.26
C ASN A 290 -14.29 19.77 3.43
N PHE A 291 -13.26 20.15 2.67
CA PHE A 291 -11.92 19.54 2.75
C PHE A 291 -11.29 19.55 4.17
N ARG A 292 -11.83 20.35 5.10
CA ARG A 292 -11.41 20.42 6.50
C ARG A 292 -12.00 19.32 7.38
N ALA A 293 -13.05 18.63 6.92
CA ALA A 293 -13.67 17.54 7.65
C ALA A 293 -12.68 16.40 7.89
N GLU A 294 -12.98 15.54 8.86
CA GLU A 294 -12.20 14.33 9.15
C GLU A 294 -12.09 13.40 7.93
N ASP A 295 -13.16 13.30 7.13
CA ASP A 295 -13.20 12.53 5.87
C ASP A 295 -12.63 13.30 4.66
N GLY A 296 -12.09 14.49 4.89
CA GLY A 296 -11.55 15.36 3.86
C GLY A 296 -12.61 15.88 2.88
N GLY A 297 -13.88 15.94 3.29
CA GLY A 297 -15.02 16.44 2.51
C GLY A 297 -15.68 15.37 1.65
N ALA A 298 -15.26 14.11 1.76
CA ALA A 298 -15.72 13.02 0.92
C ALA A 298 -17.24 12.85 0.93
N LYS A 299 -17.87 12.93 2.11
CA LYS A 299 -19.34 12.87 2.25
C LYS A 299 -20.00 14.03 1.52
N LEU A 300 -19.54 15.26 1.71
CA LEU A 300 -20.10 16.45 1.05
C LEU A 300 -19.99 16.36 -0.47
N TYR A 301 -18.82 16.00 -1.00
CA TYR A 301 -18.61 15.87 -2.45
C TYR A 301 -19.46 14.75 -3.06
N ARG A 302 -19.66 13.64 -2.35
CA ARG A 302 -20.57 12.57 -2.79
C ARG A 302 -22.03 13.00 -2.80
N GLN A 303 -22.47 13.74 -1.79
CA GLN A 303 -23.83 14.31 -1.74
C GLN A 303 -24.09 15.27 -2.92
N ILE A 304 -23.09 16.09 -3.27
CA ILE A 304 -23.18 16.96 -4.47
C ILE A 304 -23.29 16.10 -5.74
N ALA A 305 -22.50 15.04 -5.84
CA ALA A 305 -22.48 14.19 -7.04
C ALA A 305 -23.73 13.31 -7.23
N SER A 306 -24.38 12.90 -6.14
CA SER A 306 -25.66 12.18 -6.19
C SER A 306 -26.84 13.11 -6.48
N CYS A 307 -26.62 14.43 -6.53
CA CYS A 307 -27.69 15.44 -6.58
C CYS A 307 -28.71 15.27 -5.44
N ASP A 308 -28.25 14.82 -4.26
CA ASP A 308 -29.15 14.51 -3.14
C ASP A 308 -29.86 15.78 -2.65
N ASP A 309 -31.18 15.68 -2.51
CA ASP A 309 -32.08 16.80 -2.18
C ASP A 309 -32.07 17.17 -0.70
N LEU A 310 -31.47 16.33 0.15
CA LEU A 310 -31.51 16.42 1.61
C LEU A 310 -31.11 17.78 2.21
N VAL A 311 -30.31 18.59 1.51
CA VAL A 311 -29.82 19.87 2.05
C VAL A 311 -30.43 21.09 1.34
N THR A 312 -30.65 21.01 0.03
CA THR A 312 -31.00 22.20 -0.79
C THR A 312 -32.50 22.37 -1.01
N GLN A 313 -33.28 21.27 -1.06
CA GLN A 313 -34.74 21.36 -1.23
C GLN A 313 -35.45 21.87 0.03
N PRO A 314 -35.08 21.45 1.27
CA PRO A 314 -35.61 22.07 2.49
C PRO A 314 -35.23 23.55 2.61
N ALA A 315 -34.00 23.92 2.19
CA ALA A 315 -33.56 25.31 2.18
C ALA A 315 -34.36 26.16 1.19
N ALA A 316 -34.60 25.66 -0.03
CA ALA A 316 -35.43 26.34 -1.01
C ALA A 316 -36.87 26.52 -0.54
N LYS A 317 -37.48 25.46 0.04
CA LYS A 317 -38.82 25.54 0.61
C LYS A 317 -38.91 26.58 1.73
N ARG A 318 -38.00 26.54 2.70
CA ARG A 318 -37.92 27.51 3.79
C ARG A 318 -37.74 28.94 3.26
N PHE A 319 -36.91 29.12 2.24
CA PHE A 319 -36.70 30.42 1.61
C PHE A 319 -38.01 30.93 0.97
N CYS A 320 -38.69 30.13 0.16
CA CYS A 320 -39.96 30.53 -0.45
C CYS A 320 -41.03 30.85 0.59
N GLU A 321 -41.13 30.08 1.67
CA GLU A 321 -42.08 30.33 2.78
C GLU A 321 -41.76 31.64 3.51
N GLN A 322 -40.48 31.88 3.81
CA GLN A 322 -40.03 33.07 4.53
C GLN A 322 -40.29 34.37 3.74
N PHE A 323 -40.13 34.33 2.42
CA PHE A 323 -40.27 35.50 1.54
C PHE A 323 -41.60 35.55 0.76
N GLN A 324 -42.54 34.62 1.05
CA GLN A 324 -43.86 34.56 0.41
C GLN A 324 -43.79 34.39 -1.12
N LEU A 325 -42.82 33.62 -1.61
CA LEU A 325 -42.54 33.37 -3.04
C LEU A 325 -43.23 32.09 -3.55
N THR A 326 -44.53 31.97 -3.34
CA THR A 326 -45.28 30.75 -3.71
C THR A 326 -45.40 30.56 -5.21
N GLU A 327 -45.43 31.64 -6.01
CA GLU A 327 -45.58 31.58 -7.46
C GLU A 327 -44.26 31.23 -8.17
N GLU A 328 -43.13 31.63 -7.59
CA GLU A 328 -41.79 31.42 -8.14
C GLU A 328 -41.16 30.10 -7.71
N ARG A 329 -41.83 29.34 -6.84
CA ARG A 329 -41.29 28.11 -6.26
C ARG A 329 -40.84 27.10 -7.32
N ASP A 330 -41.71 26.80 -8.29
CA ASP A 330 -41.39 25.83 -9.35
C ASP A 330 -40.22 26.30 -10.21
N CYS A 331 -40.17 27.60 -10.48
CA CYS A 331 -39.07 28.23 -11.20
C CYS A 331 -37.74 28.10 -10.43
N ILE A 332 -37.73 28.36 -9.12
CA ILE A 332 -36.55 28.17 -8.25
C ILE A 332 -36.12 26.70 -8.20
N GLU A 333 -37.06 25.76 -8.10
CA GLU A 333 -36.78 24.32 -8.07
C GLU A 333 -36.14 23.84 -9.39
N ILE A 334 -36.64 24.30 -10.54
CA ILE A 334 -36.05 24.02 -11.86
C ILE A 334 -34.62 24.58 -11.95
N GLN A 335 -34.41 25.83 -11.54
CA GLN A 335 -33.08 26.46 -11.57
C GLN A 335 -32.09 25.77 -10.63
N LEU A 336 -32.56 25.34 -9.45
CA LEU A 336 -31.76 24.58 -8.49
C LEU A 336 -31.34 23.22 -9.05
N PHE A 337 -32.24 22.55 -9.78
CA PHE A 337 -31.91 21.30 -10.47
C PHE A 337 -30.81 21.50 -11.53
N LYS A 338 -30.90 22.55 -12.36
CA LYS A 338 -29.86 22.88 -13.35
C LYS A 338 -28.51 23.14 -12.67
N LEU A 339 -28.52 23.91 -11.58
CA LEU A 339 -27.33 24.18 -10.78
C LEU A 339 -26.71 22.88 -10.26
N LYS A 340 -27.50 22.00 -9.64
CA LYS A 340 -27.04 20.68 -9.14
C LYS A 340 -26.37 19.84 -10.21
N LEU A 341 -26.96 19.76 -11.41
CA LEU A 341 -26.37 19.02 -12.52
C LEU A 341 -24.99 19.55 -12.90
N ARG A 342 -24.80 20.88 -12.84
CA ARG A 342 -23.50 21.49 -13.11
C ARG A 342 -22.50 21.23 -11.98
N LEU A 343 -22.90 21.40 -10.72
CA LEU A 343 -22.05 21.13 -9.56
C LEU A 343 -21.60 19.66 -9.51
N LYS A 344 -22.49 18.73 -9.89
CA LYS A 344 -22.16 17.31 -10.04
C LYS A 344 -20.95 17.12 -10.97
N GLN A 345 -20.87 17.85 -12.08
CA GLN A 345 -19.73 17.77 -13.01
C GLN A 345 -18.43 18.28 -12.37
N LEU A 346 -18.50 19.35 -11.57
CA LEU A 346 -17.32 19.94 -10.91
C LEU A 346 -16.67 18.99 -9.92
N VAL A 347 -17.46 18.22 -9.16
CA VAL A 347 -16.94 17.30 -8.14
C VAL A 347 -16.50 15.94 -8.69
N GLN A 348 -16.87 15.57 -9.92
CA GLN A 348 -16.50 14.26 -10.50
C GLN A 348 -14.99 13.94 -10.42
N PRO A 349 -14.07 14.88 -10.69
CA PRO A 349 -12.63 14.61 -10.63
C PRO A 349 -12.12 14.23 -9.23
N LEU A 350 -12.88 14.50 -8.16
CA LEU A 350 -12.56 14.09 -6.79
C LEU A 350 -13.08 12.69 -6.45
N LEU A 351 -14.06 12.19 -7.19
CA LEU A 351 -14.72 10.91 -6.94
C LEU A 351 -14.20 9.76 -7.79
N VAL A 352 -13.17 10.02 -8.61
CA VAL A 352 -12.47 8.98 -9.37
C VAL A 352 -11.78 8.03 -8.40
N ASN A 353 -12.14 6.75 -8.43
CA ASN A 353 -11.42 5.72 -7.69
C ASN A 353 -10.09 5.40 -8.37
N ARG A 354 -8.96 5.56 -7.68
CA ARG A 354 -7.64 5.13 -8.16
C ARG A 354 -7.02 4.01 -7.35
N SER A 355 -7.70 3.52 -6.32
CA SER A 355 -7.31 2.32 -5.59
C SER A 355 -7.70 1.06 -6.37
N LEU A 356 -7.04 -0.05 -6.09
CA LEU A 356 -7.35 -1.37 -6.63
C LEU A 356 -8.55 -2.03 -5.92
N LEU A 357 -8.92 -1.53 -4.74
CA LEU A 357 -10.15 -1.91 -4.05
C LEU A 357 -11.42 -1.54 -4.86
N ASP A 358 -12.36 -2.49 -4.95
CA ASP A 358 -13.70 -2.23 -5.46
C ASP A 358 -14.56 -1.50 -4.42
N VAL A 359 -14.55 -0.16 -4.53
CA VAL A 359 -15.31 0.73 -3.65
C VAL A 359 -16.83 0.61 -3.79
N LYS A 360 -17.35 -0.09 -4.82
CA LYS A 360 -18.80 -0.34 -4.95
C LYS A 360 -19.26 -1.40 -3.98
N VAL A 361 -18.44 -2.43 -3.77
CA VAL A 361 -18.71 -3.50 -2.81
C VAL A 361 -18.40 -3.02 -1.40
N GLN A 362 -17.30 -2.28 -1.22
CA GLN A 362 -16.89 -1.74 0.07
C GLN A 362 -16.71 -0.21 0.01
N PRO A 363 -17.75 0.58 0.36
CA PRO A 363 -17.65 2.02 0.30
C PRO A 363 -16.70 2.56 1.37
N LEU A 364 -15.75 3.38 0.94
CA LEU A 364 -14.78 4.05 1.82
C LEU A 364 -15.31 5.40 2.31
N LYS A 365 -14.94 5.79 3.52
CA LYS A 365 -15.35 7.08 4.09
C LYS A 365 -14.61 8.26 3.46
N TYR A 366 -13.41 8.05 2.94
CA TYR A 366 -12.52 9.07 2.37
C TYR A 366 -12.43 8.98 0.83
N LEU A 367 -11.70 9.92 0.22
CA LEU A 367 -11.45 9.96 -1.23
C LEU A 367 -10.22 9.14 -1.63
N THR A 368 -10.26 8.52 -2.81
CA THR A 368 -9.16 7.72 -3.39
C THR A 368 -8.67 8.26 -4.75
N CYS A 369 -8.93 9.53 -5.05
CA CYS A 369 -8.62 10.15 -6.35
C CYS A 369 -7.16 10.59 -6.53
N VAL A 370 -6.31 10.37 -5.53
CA VAL A 370 -4.90 10.75 -5.53
C VAL A 370 -4.13 9.99 -6.60
N GLN A 371 -3.28 10.71 -7.35
CA GLN A 371 -2.39 10.10 -8.33
C GLN A 371 -1.00 9.86 -7.73
N ILE A 372 -0.67 8.59 -7.53
CA ILE A 372 0.70 8.16 -7.24
C ILE A 372 1.36 7.72 -8.55
N ARG A 373 2.44 8.39 -8.92
CA ARG A 373 3.26 8.11 -10.11
C ARG A 373 4.53 7.34 -9.71
N THR A 374 5.20 6.75 -10.69
CA THR A 374 6.47 6.05 -10.47
C THR A 374 7.53 6.98 -9.88
N ASP A 375 7.52 8.26 -10.23
CA ASP A 375 8.43 9.26 -9.67
C ASP A 375 8.27 9.43 -8.15
N ASP A 376 7.04 9.26 -7.64
CA ASP A 376 6.74 9.36 -6.21
C ASP A 376 7.27 8.13 -5.44
N LEU A 377 7.69 7.06 -6.13
CA LEU A 377 8.19 5.80 -5.57
C LEU A 377 9.70 5.60 -5.78
N LYS A 378 10.43 6.62 -6.24
CA LYS A 378 11.88 6.54 -6.52
C LYS A 378 12.70 6.09 -5.31
N PHE A 379 12.29 6.49 -4.10
CA PHE A 379 12.94 6.10 -2.84
C PHE A 379 13.01 4.57 -2.65
N LEU A 380 12.03 3.80 -3.16
CA LEU A 380 12.08 2.33 -3.14
C LEU A 380 13.17 1.78 -4.06
N THR A 381 13.34 2.40 -5.23
CA THR A 381 14.37 1.98 -6.20
C THR A 381 15.77 2.30 -5.68
N GLU A 382 15.95 3.46 -5.06
CA GLU A 382 17.21 3.86 -4.42
C GLU A 382 17.59 2.91 -3.30
N ARG A 383 16.61 2.51 -2.47
CA ARG A 383 16.79 1.52 -1.42
C ARG A 383 17.20 0.14 -1.96
N ARG A 384 16.52 -0.34 -3.01
CA ARG A 384 16.88 -1.60 -3.67
C ARG A 384 18.32 -1.62 -4.17
N ASN A 385 18.77 -0.49 -4.72
CA ASN A 385 20.13 -0.34 -5.21
C ASN A 385 21.17 -0.33 -4.07
N LEU A 386 20.84 0.26 -2.91
CA LEU A 386 21.70 0.23 -1.73
C LEU A 386 21.90 -1.20 -1.21
N GLU A 387 20.83 -1.98 -1.12
CA GLU A 387 20.90 -3.38 -0.68
C GLU A 387 21.67 -4.28 -1.66
N SER A 388 21.64 -3.99 -2.96
CA SER A 388 22.43 -4.74 -3.94
C SER A 388 23.95 -4.48 -3.87
N ARG A 389 24.36 -3.36 -3.26
CA ARG A 389 25.77 -2.92 -3.17
C ARG A 389 26.47 -3.36 -1.87
N GLY A 390 25.71 -3.65 -0.81
CA GLY A 390 26.20 -4.27 0.43
C GLY A 390 26.26 -5.78 0.29
#